data_AF-M5BN15-F1
#
_entry.id   AF-M5BN15-F1
#
_cell.length_a   1.000
_cell.length_b   1.000
_cell.length_c   1.000
_cell.angle_alpha   90.00
_cell.angle_beta   90.00
_cell.angle_gamma   90.00
#
_symmetry.space_group_name_H-M   'P 1'
#
loop_
_entity.id
_entity.type
_entity.pdbx_description
1 polymer ?
#
loop_
_entity_poly.entity_id
_entity_poly.type
_entity_poly.pdbx_seq_one_letter_code
_entity_poly.pdbx_strand_id
1 'polypeptide(L)'
;MGYQGKIDMTTPEFIMACIEEYPDPHGWPRHKRQIDGEFRQAIFGRLIVEGTARKLIAAFDVKKRSYYGNTSMEAEVSLLMANQTMTAAYFGALVFGSDIDGRQMRGKEETPGIRKAAAQRGGLFDAIVTDPPYGVRAGAKRLGRKDGQEMRTEPLVLQDGSLSYTHKTYVPPTKPYELSALASDLVELARYLLVPGGRLVFFLPTVTDDYAPVDIPNCEGMRLVANSLQNFGKWGRRLITMEKSTKEEYPAPTFGLEQHANKHVPAHKNFRDKYFKGFRKDDEVDTNMDGVGTSN
;
A
#
# COMPACT_ATOMS: atom_id res chain seq x y z
N MET A 1 -31.97 -17.10 -28.83
CA MET A 1 -31.37 -18.37 -28.35
C MET A 1 -32.49 -19.39 -28.23
N GLY A 2 -32.48 -20.45 -29.03
CA GLY A 2 -33.58 -21.44 -29.09
C GLY A 2 -33.45 -22.54 -28.04
N TYR A 3 -33.33 -22.17 -26.76
CA TYR A 3 -33.23 -23.16 -25.69
C TYR A 3 -34.54 -23.92 -25.55
N GLN A 4 -34.46 -25.25 -25.55
CA GLN A 4 -35.58 -26.16 -25.35
C GLN A 4 -35.31 -26.93 -24.06
N GLY A 5 -36.23 -26.90 -23.11
CA GLY A 5 -36.04 -27.54 -21.81
C GLY A 5 -37.06 -27.07 -20.77
N LYS A 6 -37.16 -27.80 -19.66
CA LYS A 6 -38.00 -27.40 -18.52
C LYS A 6 -37.31 -26.31 -17.71
N ILE A 7 -38.08 -25.37 -17.18
CA ILE A 7 -37.57 -24.40 -16.21
C ILE A 7 -37.40 -25.12 -14.88
N ASP A 8 -36.16 -25.23 -14.40
CA ASP A 8 -35.81 -25.74 -13.07
C ASP A 8 -35.20 -24.60 -12.23
N MET A 9 -35.88 -24.23 -11.15
CA MET A 9 -35.46 -23.15 -10.25
C MET A 9 -34.59 -23.66 -9.08
N THR A 10 -34.41 -24.96 -8.93
CA THR A 10 -33.64 -25.59 -7.85
C THR A 10 -32.27 -26.03 -8.34
N THR A 11 -32.23 -26.72 -9.48
CA THR A 11 -31.00 -27.31 -10.05
C THR A 11 -30.84 -26.97 -11.53
N PRO A 12 -30.75 -25.69 -11.90
CA PRO A 12 -30.63 -25.29 -13.30
C PRO A 12 -29.30 -25.73 -13.92
N GLU A 13 -29.33 -26.21 -15.17
CA GLU A 13 -28.12 -26.48 -15.97
C GLU A 13 -27.37 -25.20 -16.32
N PHE A 14 -28.10 -24.10 -16.49
CA PHE A 14 -27.53 -22.77 -16.66
C PHE A 14 -28.51 -21.71 -16.12
N ILE A 15 -27.95 -20.62 -15.63
CA ILE A 15 -28.74 -19.49 -15.10
C ILE A 15 -28.75 -18.39 -16.14
N MET A 16 -29.95 -17.89 -16.45
CA MET A 16 -30.14 -16.66 -17.21
C MET A 16 -30.39 -15.52 -16.23
N ALA A 17 -29.72 -14.40 -16.44
CA ALA A 17 -29.84 -13.20 -15.63
C ALA A 17 -30.41 -12.05 -16.47
N CYS A 18 -31.33 -11.31 -15.86
CA CYS A 18 -31.78 -10.00 -16.35
C CYS A 18 -31.29 -8.96 -15.35
N ILE A 19 -30.56 -7.96 -15.82
CA ILE A 19 -30.07 -6.83 -15.02
C ILE A 19 -30.72 -5.57 -15.58
N GLU A 20 -31.46 -4.86 -14.75
CA GLU A 20 -32.10 -3.59 -15.10
C GLU A 20 -31.27 -2.44 -14.55
N GLU A 21 -30.95 -1.48 -15.42
CA GLU A 21 -30.21 -0.28 -15.06
C GLU A 21 -31.17 0.92 -14.99
N TYR A 22 -31.09 1.65 -13.89
CA TYR A 22 -31.81 2.89 -13.64
C TYR A 22 -30.78 3.97 -13.27
N PRO A 23 -30.81 5.18 -13.85
CA PRO A 23 -30.00 6.30 -13.41
C PRO A 23 -30.38 6.64 -11.97
N ASP A 24 -29.39 6.71 -11.09
CA ASP A 24 -29.55 7.28 -9.77
C ASP A 24 -29.20 8.77 -9.84
N PRO A 25 -30.15 9.71 -9.62
CA PRO A 25 -29.79 11.10 -9.53
C PRO A 25 -28.93 11.39 -8.31
N HIS A 26 -29.16 10.78 -7.13
CA HIS A 26 -28.56 11.18 -5.83
C HIS A 26 -28.42 9.99 -4.85
N GLY A 27 -27.20 9.76 -4.33
CA GLY A 27 -26.89 8.66 -3.41
C GLY A 27 -27.54 8.72 -2.01
N TRP A 28 -28.19 7.62 -1.61
CA TRP A 28 -28.63 7.16 -0.27
C TRP A 28 -29.49 8.07 0.64
N PRO A 29 -30.49 7.52 1.37
CA PRO A 29 -31.53 6.56 0.97
C PRO A 29 -32.95 7.21 0.96
N ARG A 30 -33.80 6.78 0.02
CA ARG A 30 -35.15 7.33 -0.20
C ARG A 30 -36.24 6.76 0.71
N HIS A 31 -37.31 7.54 0.88
CA HIS A 31 -38.65 7.13 1.33
C HIS A 31 -39.24 6.06 0.40
N LYS A 32 -39.92 5.06 0.99
CA LYS A 32 -40.43 3.77 0.42
C LYS A 32 -41.32 3.80 -0.85
N ARG A 33 -41.50 4.91 -1.58
CA ARG A 33 -42.48 4.98 -2.69
C ARG A 33 -41.96 5.57 -4.01
N GLN A 34 -40.67 5.82 -4.13
CA GLN A 34 -40.06 6.37 -5.35
C GLN A 34 -38.84 5.52 -5.72
N ILE A 35 -39.10 4.22 -5.96
CA ILE A 35 -38.09 3.16 -5.87
C ILE A 35 -37.33 2.98 -7.19
N ASP A 36 -37.97 3.21 -8.33
CA ASP A 36 -37.35 2.94 -9.62
C ASP A 36 -37.19 4.28 -10.35
N GLY A 37 -35.96 4.67 -10.66
CA GLY A 37 -35.68 5.85 -11.49
C GLY A 37 -36.23 5.70 -12.91
N GLU A 38 -35.74 6.50 -13.87
CA GLU A 38 -36.09 6.26 -15.27
C GLU A 38 -35.44 4.96 -15.75
N PHE A 39 -36.19 4.02 -16.32
CA PHE A 39 -35.57 2.80 -16.88
C PHE A 39 -34.60 3.18 -18.00
N ARG A 40 -33.34 2.76 -17.90
CA ARG A 40 -32.31 3.03 -18.92
C ARG A 40 -32.19 1.90 -19.91
N GLN A 41 -31.95 0.68 -19.41
CA GLN A 41 -31.80 -0.51 -20.22
C GLN A 41 -31.96 -1.78 -19.39
N ALA A 42 -32.28 -2.89 -20.06
CA ALA A 42 -32.23 -4.22 -19.49
C ALA A 42 -31.18 -5.03 -20.26
N ILE A 43 -30.29 -5.68 -19.51
CA ILE A 43 -29.26 -6.57 -20.03
C ILE A 43 -29.67 -7.99 -19.71
N PHE A 44 -29.88 -8.79 -20.74
CA PHE A 44 -30.20 -10.20 -20.60
C PHE A 44 -28.99 -11.05 -21.03
N GLY A 45 -28.57 -11.97 -20.17
CA GLY A 45 -27.38 -12.77 -20.41
C GLY A 45 -27.39 -14.10 -19.66
N ARG A 46 -26.41 -14.94 -19.99
CA ARG A 46 -26.16 -16.19 -19.27
C ARG A 46 -25.10 -15.95 -18.19
N LEU A 47 -25.34 -16.45 -16.98
CA LEU A 47 -24.33 -16.48 -15.93
C LEU A 47 -23.19 -17.42 -16.34
N ILE A 48 -21.98 -16.89 -16.47
CA ILE A 48 -20.78 -17.65 -16.82
C ILE A 48 -20.03 -18.09 -15.55
N VAL A 49 -19.89 -17.19 -14.58
CA VAL A 49 -19.12 -17.44 -13.36
C VAL A 49 -19.67 -16.60 -12.22
N GLU A 50 -19.66 -17.15 -11.02
CA GLU A 50 -19.89 -16.40 -9.79
C GLU A 50 -18.56 -15.90 -9.22
N GLY A 51 -18.52 -14.64 -8.80
CA GLY A 51 -17.34 -14.08 -8.16
C GLY A 51 -16.99 -14.80 -6.85
N THR A 52 -15.72 -15.19 -6.68
CA THR A 52 -15.23 -15.82 -5.46
C THR A 52 -14.82 -14.81 -4.38
N ALA A 53 -14.84 -13.51 -4.68
CA ALA A 53 -14.31 -12.44 -3.82
C ALA A 53 -14.79 -12.53 -2.36
N ARG A 54 -16.09 -12.66 -2.11
CA ARG A 54 -16.64 -12.76 -0.74
C ARG A 54 -16.14 -14.00 0.01
N LYS A 55 -16.02 -15.14 -0.69
CA LYS A 55 -15.50 -16.39 -0.12
C LYS A 55 -14.02 -16.24 0.24
N LEU A 56 -13.24 -15.60 -0.63
CA LEU A 56 -11.82 -15.32 -0.40
C LEU A 56 -11.59 -14.34 0.75
N ILE A 57 -12.41 -13.29 0.88
CA ILE A 57 -12.35 -12.34 2.00
C ILE A 57 -12.54 -13.08 3.33
N ALA A 58 -13.55 -13.96 3.41
CA ALA A 58 -13.80 -14.76 4.61
C ALA A 58 -12.70 -15.80 4.87
N ALA A 59 -12.08 -16.36 3.81
CA ALA A 59 -10.99 -17.32 3.94
C ALA A 59 -9.70 -16.66 4.47
N PHE A 60 -9.38 -15.46 4.01
CA PHE A 60 -8.14 -14.74 4.34
C PHE A 60 -8.28 -13.74 5.49
N ASP A 61 -9.39 -13.79 6.23
CA ASP A 61 -9.66 -12.96 7.40
C ASP A 61 -8.45 -12.95 8.35
N VAL A 62 -8.00 -11.74 8.69
CA VAL A 62 -6.84 -11.48 9.56
C VAL A 62 -7.01 -12.18 10.91
N LYS A 63 -8.24 -12.23 11.44
CA LYS A 63 -8.55 -12.84 12.74
C LYS A 63 -8.34 -14.36 12.77
N LYS A 64 -8.30 -15.01 11.60
CA LYS A 64 -8.09 -16.46 11.48
C LYS A 64 -6.60 -16.84 11.41
N ARG A 65 -5.69 -15.86 11.31
CA ARG A 65 -4.25 -16.11 11.20
C ARG A 65 -3.68 -16.50 12.57
N SER A 66 -2.77 -17.47 12.60
CA SER A 66 -2.01 -17.81 13.81
C SER A 66 -1.15 -16.65 14.33
N TYR A 67 -0.78 -15.72 13.44
CA TYR A 67 -0.07 -14.49 13.77
C TYR A 67 -0.69 -13.32 13.01
N TYR A 68 -1.05 -12.25 13.72
CA TYR A 68 -1.51 -10.99 13.15
C TYR A 68 -1.08 -9.81 14.03
N GLY A 69 -0.77 -8.69 13.38
CA GLY A 69 -0.40 -7.44 14.05
C GLY A 69 -1.50 -6.37 13.93
N ASN A 70 -1.43 -5.33 14.75
CA ASN A 70 -2.33 -4.17 14.68
C ASN A 70 -2.21 -3.35 13.39
N THR A 71 -1.16 -3.59 12.60
CA THR A 71 -0.87 -2.97 11.31
C THR A 71 -1.27 -3.85 10.12
N SER A 72 -1.79 -5.05 10.35
CA SER A 72 -2.21 -5.95 9.27
C SER A 72 -3.37 -5.35 8.48
N MET A 73 -3.24 -5.37 7.16
CA MET A 73 -4.27 -4.94 6.22
C MET A 73 -5.41 -5.96 6.14
N GLU A 74 -6.64 -5.47 5.96
CA GLU A 74 -7.83 -6.28 5.74
C GLU A 74 -7.73 -7.12 4.46
N ALA A 75 -8.37 -8.30 4.47
CA ALA A 75 -8.28 -9.26 3.37
C ALA A 75 -8.81 -8.69 2.04
N GLU A 76 -9.90 -7.94 2.08
CA GLU A 76 -10.52 -7.33 0.89
C GLU A 76 -9.56 -6.39 0.17
N VAL A 77 -8.96 -5.45 0.91
CA VAL A 77 -8.00 -4.50 0.36
C VAL A 77 -6.75 -5.23 -0.13
N SER A 78 -6.28 -6.25 0.60
CA SER A 78 -5.15 -7.08 0.19
C SER A 78 -5.39 -7.76 -1.17
N LEU A 79 -6.59 -8.32 -1.36
CA LEU A 79 -6.99 -8.97 -2.62
C LEU A 79 -7.10 -7.95 -3.77
N LEU A 80 -7.60 -6.73 -3.49
CA LEU A 80 -7.64 -5.65 -4.47
C LEU A 80 -6.22 -5.28 -4.94
N MET A 81 -5.26 -5.15 -4.02
CA MET A 81 -3.87 -4.87 -4.37
C MET A 81 -3.24 -6.00 -5.20
N ALA A 82 -3.49 -7.26 -4.82
CA ALA A 82 -2.99 -8.42 -5.55
C ALA A 82 -3.56 -8.51 -6.98
N ASN A 83 -4.80 -8.06 -7.18
CA ASN A 83 -5.39 -7.96 -8.52
C ASN A 83 -4.72 -6.86 -9.36
N GLN A 84 -4.35 -5.71 -8.77
CA GLN A 84 -3.65 -4.65 -9.48
C GLN A 84 -2.23 -5.07 -9.93
N THR A 85 -1.57 -5.93 -9.15
CA THR A 85 -0.32 -6.57 -9.55
C THR A 85 -0.50 -7.66 -10.61
N MET A 86 -1.73 -8.13 -10.84
CA MET A 86 -2.05 -9.27 -11.73
C MET A 86 -1.41 -10.59 -11.30
N THR A 87 -1.00 -10.70 -10.03
CA THR A 87 -0.27 -11.84 -9.48
C THR A 87 -0.67 -12.06 -8.03
N ALA A 88 -0.95 -13.28 -7.61
CA ALA A 88 -1.19 -13.62 -6.20
C ALA A 88 -0.71 -15.04 -5.86
N ALA A 89 -0.23 -15.23 -4.62
CA ALA A 89 0.25 -16.52 -4.14
C ALA A 89 -0.80 -17.63 -4.26
N TYR A 90 -2.05 -17.29 -3.92
CA TYR A 90 -3.19 -18.21 -4.00
C TYR A 90 -3.42 -18.76 -5.41
N PHE A 91 -2.98 -18.03 -6.45
CA PHE A 91 -3.05 -18.44 -7.85
C PHE A 91 -1.72 -18.97 -8.41
N GLY A 92 -0.76 -19.34 -7.54
CA GLY A 92 0.48 -20.01 -7.92
C GLY A 92 1.71 -19.11 -8.07
N ALA A 93 1.61 -17.82 -7.73
CA ALA A 93 2.78 -16.93 -7.76
C ALA A 93 3.78 -17.28 -6.64
N LEU A 94 5.07 -17.24 -6.96
CA LEU A 94 6.14 -17.33 -5.96
C LEU A 94 6.27 -15.99 -5.23
N VAL A 95 6.16 -16.00 -3.90
CA VAL A 95 6.16 -14.78 -3.08
C VAL A 95 7.42 -14.66 -2.25
N PHE A 96 7.95 -13.44 -2.22
CA PHE A 96 9.04 -13.03 -1.37
C PHE A 96 8.59 -11.89 -0.46
N GLY A 97 9.03 -11.92 0.79
CA GLY A 97 8.75 -10.88 1.76
C GLY A 97 10.03 -10.26 2.29
N SER A 98 9.95 -9.01 2.73
CA SER A 98 11.01 -8.35 3.49
C SER A 98 10.38 -7.52 4.61
N ASP A 99 10.98 -7.59 5.80
CA ASP A 99 10.64 -6.72 6.92
C ASP A 99 11.93 -6.26 7.60
N ILE A 100 11.92 -5.04 8.13
CA ILE A 100 13.04 -4.48 8.90
C ILE A 100 13.12 -5.10 10.30
N ASP A 101 11.97 -5.52 10.86
CA ASP A 101 11.93 -6.30 12.09
C ASP A 101 12.11 -7.78 11.75
N GLY A 102 13.32 -8.28 11.95
CA GLY A 102 13.65 -9.68 11.71
C GLY A 102 12.78 -10.67 12.49
N ARG A 103 12.04 -10.26 13.54
CA ARG A 103 11.06 -11.14 14.20
C ARG A 103 9.89 -11.52 13.28
N GLN A 104 9.56 -10.67 12.31
CA GLN A 104 8.53 -10.92 11.29
C GLN A 104 8.99 -11.92 10.21
N MET A 105 10.30 -12.13 10.09
CA MET A 105 10.94 -12.80 8.93
C MET A 105 11.76 -14.05 9.29
N ARG A 106 11.88 -14.39 10.58
CA ARG A 106 12.71 -15.52 11.03
C ARG A 106 12.01 -16.86 10.74
N GLY A 107 12.32 -17.42 9.57
CA GLY A 107 12.22 -18.86 9.28
C GLY A 107 13.44 -19.64 9.79
N LYS A 108 13.54 -20.93 9.47
CA LYS A 108 14.57 -21.85 9.98
C LYS A 108 15.92 -21.84 9.23
N GLU A 109 16.09 -21.09 8.13
CA GLU A 109 17.27 -21.22 7.24
C GLU A 109 18.11 -19.93 7.10
N GLU A 110 19.40 -20.10 6.78
CA GLU A 110 20.38 -19.04 6.53
C GLU A 110 20.23 -18.42 5.12
N THR A 111 20.15 -17.09 5.08
CA THR A 111 20.17 -16.16 3.93
C THR A 111 19.70 -16.67 2.55
N PRO A 112 18.52 -16.24 2.06
CA PRO A 112 17.97 -16.73 0.79
C PRO A 112 18.69 -16.17 -0.45
N GLY A 113 18.83 -17.01 -1.49
CA GLY A 113 19.50 -16.69 -2.77
C GLY A 113 18.94 -15.47 -3.53
N ILE A 114 17.69 -15.08 -3.25
CA ILE A 114 17.05 -13.88 -3.80
C ILE A 114 17.88 -12.60 -3.53
N ARG A 115 18.53 -12.50 -2.37
CA ARG A 115 19.35 -11.33 -2.02
C ARG A 115 20.58 -11.20 -2.92
N LYS A 116 21.17 -12.33 -3.33
CA LYS A 116 22.31 -12.36 -4.25
C LYS A 116 21.88 -11.98 -5.67
N ALA A 117 20.76 -12.53 -6.15
CA ALA A 117 20.24 -12.23 -7.48
C ALA A 117 19.84 -10.76 -7.64
N ALA A 118 19.14 -10.19 -6.65
CA ALA A 118 18.75 -8.78 -6.65
C ALA A 118 19.97 -7.84 -6.66
N ALA A 119 21.04 -8.18 -5.93
CA ALA A 119 22.27 -7.38 -5.88
C ALA A 119 23.10 -7.43 -7.17
N GLN A 120 22.97 -8.49 -7.98
CA GLN A 120 23.81 -8.70 -9.15
C GLN A 120 23.25 -8.11 -10.45
N ARG A 121 21.91 -8.05 -10.62
CA ARG A 121 21.34 -7.75 -11.95
C ARG A 121 20.07 -6.89 -11.98
N GLY A 122 19.38 -6.68 -10.86
CA GLY A 122 18.03 -6.10 -10.88
C GLY A 122 17.05 -6.96 -11.71
N GLY A 123 15.86 -6.43 -12.03
CA GLY A 123 14.92 -7.07 -12.96
C GLY A 123 14.49 -8.49 -12.58
N LEU A 124 14.15 -8.70 -11.30
CA LEU A 124 13.89 -10.00 -10.71
C LEU A 124 12.41 -10.31 -10.49
N PHE A 125 11.58 -9.29 -10.33
CA PHE A 125 10.17 -9.47 -9.94
C PHE A 125 9.20 -9.01 -11.03
N ASP A 126 8.14 -9.79 -11.25
CA ASP A 126 6.99 -9.40 -12.07
C ASP A 126 6.14 -8.34 -11.36
N ALA A 127 6.11 -8.38 -10.03
CA ALA A 127 5.34 -7.45 -9.24
C ALA A 127 5.94 -7.20 -7.85
N ILE A 128 5.69 -6.00 -7.33
CA ILE A 128 5.96 -5.59 -5.95
C ILE A 128 4.64 -5.05 -5.40
N VAL A 129 4.20 -5.59 -4.27
CA VAL A 129 3.01 -5.12 -3.54
C VAL A 129 3.40 -4.83 -2.09
N THR A 130 3.03 -3.66 -1.58
CA THR A 130 3.41 -3.29 -0.21
C THR A 130 2.49 -2.24 0.42
N ASP A 131 2.28 -2.35 1.73
CA ASP A 131 1.67 -1.30 2.55
C ASP A 131 2.77 -0.66 3.42
N PRO A 132 3.52 0.34 2.92
CA PRO A 132 4.67 0.88 3.63
C PRO A 132 4.25 1.57 4.94
N PRO A 133 5.12 1.62 5.96
CA PRO A 133 4.78 2.28 7.22
C PRO A 133 4.55 3.78 7.02
N TYR A 134 3.32 4.26 7.27
CA TYR A 134 2.95 5.67 7.14
C TYR A 134 3.48 6.58 8.25
N GLY A 135 4.16 6.01 9.25
CA GLY A 135 4.59 6.75 10.44
C GLY A 135 3.51 6.89 11.52
N VAL A 136 2.27 6.43 11.33
CA VAL A 136 1.19 6.57 12.33
C VAL A 136 1.11 5.35 13.26
N ARG A 137 0.64 4.20 12.74
CA ARG A 137 0.52 2.94 13.50
C ARG A 137 1.86 2.21 13.64
N ALA A 138 2.72 2.37 12.64
CA ALA A 138 4.12 1.94 12.66
C ALA A 138 4.99 3.13 12.27
N GLY A 139 6.04 3.39 13.04
CA GLY A 139 7.01 4.42 12.70
C GLY A 139 7.77 4.05 11.44
N ALA A 140 7.76 4.92 10.43
CA ALA A 140 8.61 4.79 9.26
C ALA A 140 10.08 4.86 9.70
N LYS A 141 10.84 3.81 9.41
CA LYS A 141 12.21 3.61 9.87
C LYS A 141 13.08 3.06 8.76
N ARG A 142 14.34 3.45 8.77
CA ARG A 142 15.40 2.82 7.97
C ARG A 142 16.55 2.39 8.86
N LEU A 143 17.38 1.49 8.35
CA LEU A 143 18.62 1.14 9.02
C LEU A 143 19.52 2.38 9.20
N GLY A 144 20.12 2.50 10.37
CA GLY A 144 20.98 3.62 10.72
C GLY A 144 20.95 3.93 12.21
N ARG A 145 21.98 4.63 12.68
CA ARG A 145 22.04 5.11 14.06
C ARG A 145 21.39 6.48 14.19
N LYS A 146 21.01 6.81 15.43
CA LYS A 146 20.56 8.16 15.79
C LYS A 146 21.76 9.11 15.86
N ASP A 147 21.48 10.41 15.84
CA ASP A 147 22.43 11.48 16.20
C ASP A 147 23.69 11.53 15.31
N GLY A 148 23.52 11.32 14.00
CA GLY A 148 24.61 11.50 13.03
C GLY A 148 25.72 10.44 13.10
N GLN A 149 25.62 9.46 13.99
CA GLN A 149 26.58 8.37 14.04
C GLN A 149 26.49 7.51 12.79
N GLU A 150 27.63 7.28 12.13
CA GLU A 150 27.69 6.37 11.00
C GLU A 150 27.42 4.93 11.44
N MET A 151 26.78 4.18 10.54
CA MET A 151 26.63 2.75 10.74
C MET A 151 28.01 2.12 10.58
N ARG A 152 28.38 1.23 11.51
CA ARG A 152 29.65 0.50 11.39
C ARG A 152 29.62 -0.34 10.12
N THR A 153 30.72 -0.33 9.38
CA THR A 153 30.96 -1.26 8.27
C THR A 153 31.24 -2.66 8.80
N GLU A 154 31.94 -2.74 9.93
CA GLU A 154 32.30 -4.03 10.56
C GLU A 154 31.30 -4.48 11.63
N PRO A 155 31.02 -5.79 11.70
CA PRO A 155 30.25 -6.38 12.80
C PRO A 155 30.83 -6.04 14.18
N LEU A 156 29.97 -5.67 15.13
CA LEU A 156 30.38 -5.57 16.53
C LEU A 156 30.63 -6.98 17.07
N VAL A 157 31.86 -7.24 17.52
CA VAL A 157 32.27 -8.44 18.27
C VAL A 157 31.92 -8.22 19.75
N LEU A 158 31.22 -9.19 20.35
CA LEU A 158 30.86 -9.19 21.77
C LEU A 158 32.01 -9.74 22.63
N GLN A 159 31.90 -9.60 23.95
CA GLN A 159 32.94 -10.05 24.90
C GLN A 159 33.23 -11.55 24.81
N ASP A 160 32.25 -12.35 24.38
CA ASP A 160 32.37 -13.80 24.18
C ASP A 160 32.96 -14.18 22.81
N GLY A 161 33.39 -13.20 22.00
CA GLY A 161 33.92 -13.40 20.65
C GLY A 161 32.84 -13.60 19.57
N SER A 162 31.56 -13.64 19.94
CA SER A 162 30.47 -13.78 18.96
C SER A 162 30.16 -12.47 18.25
N LEU A 163 29.59 -12.55 17.05
CA LEU A 163 29.18 -11.38 16.28
C LEU A 163 27.79 -10.95 16.71
N SER A 164 27.63 -9.68 17.08
CA SER A 164 26.36 -9.15 17.58
C SER A 164 25.13 -9.51 16.73
N TYR A 165 25.26 -9.54 15.40
CA TYR A 165 24.15 -9.84 14.49
C TYR A 165 23.71 -11.32 14.47
N THR A 166 24.55 -12.24 14.95
CA THR A 166 24.21 -13.66 15.05
C THR A 166 23.35 -13.96 16.28
N HIS A 167 23.29 -13.03 17.23
CA HIS A 167 22.52 -13.23 18.45
C HIS A 167 21.00 -13.16 18.18
N LYS A 168 20.22 -14.09 18.76
CA LYS A 168 18.76 -14.15 18.53
C LYS A 168 18.04 -12.88 18.97
N THR A 169 18.54 -12.17 19.97
CA THR A 169 17.94 -10.91 20.44
C THR A 169 18.44 -9.68 19.69
N TYR A 170 19.31 -9.84 18.69
CA TYR A 170 19.82 -8.72 17.91
C TYR A 170 18.67 -7.98 17.21
N VAL A 171 18.68 -6.66 17.40
CA VAL A 171 17.81 -5.71 16.70
C VAL A 171 18.72 -4.71 16.00
N PRO A 172 18.70 -4.65 14.66
CA PRO A 172 19.49 -3.67 13.92
C PRO A 172 19.15 -2.24 14.38
N PRO A 173 20.15 -1.33 14.47
CA PRO A 173 19.87 0.06 14.76
C PRO A 173 19.03 0.68 13.65
N THR A 174 18.00 1.42 14.05
CA THR A 174 17.09 2.11 13.14
C THR A 174 16.99 3.59 13.47
N LYS A 175 16.79 4.42 12.44
CA LYS A 175 16.48 5.84 12.58
C LYS A 175 15.16 6.19 11.88
N PRO A 176 14.52 7.33 12.25
CA PRO A 176 13.33 7.80 11.56
C PRO A 176 13.58 7.92 10.05
N TYR A 177 12.54 7.61 9.29
CA TYR A 177 12.55 7.73 7.84
C TYR A 177 11.34 8.57 7.45
N GLU A 178 11.60 9.66 6.74
CA GLU A 178 10.54 10.55 6.29
C GLU A 178 9.75 9.85 5.17
N LEU A 179 8.42 10.02 5.18
CA LEU A 179 7.52 9.27 4.31
C LEU A 179 7.68 9.64 2.83
N SER A 180 7.89 10.91 2.51
CA SER A 180 8.19 11.33 1.14
C SER A 180 9.50 10.78 0.61
N ALA A 181 10.53 10.72 1.46
CA ALA A 181 11.77 10.04 1.11
C ALA A 181 11.54 8.54 0.86
N LEU A 182 10.79 7.88 1.75
CA LEU A 182 10.44 6.46 1.61
C LEU A 182 9.66 6.19 0.33
N ALA A 183 8.67 7.02 -0.01
CA ALA A 183 7.84 6.83 -1.19
C ALA A 183 8.67 6.92 -2.48
N SER A 184 9.53 7.93 -2.63
CA SER A 184 10.39 8.05 -3.80
C SER A 184 11.41 6.92 -3.88
N ASP A 185 12.07 6.59 -2.77
CA ASP A 185 13.07 5.52 -2.70
C ASP A 185 12.44 4.15 -3.03
N LEU A 186 11.17 3.94 -2.66
CA LEU A 186 10.39 2.74 -3.04
C LEU A 186 10.16 2.66 -4.56
N VAL A 187 9.84 3.77 -5.22
CA VAL A 187 9.63 3.80 -6.67
C VAL A 187 10.94 3.54 -7.41
N GLU A 188 12.05 4.12 -6.95
CA GLU A 188 13.38 3.86 -7.52
C GLU A 188 13.82 2.41 -7.33
N LEU A 189 13.60 1.84 -6.14
CA LEU A 189 13.87 0.44 -5.85
C LEU A 189 13.02 -0.47 -6.74
N ALA A 190 11.74 -0.14 -6.91
CA ALA A 190 10.85 -0.91 -7.78
C ALA A 190 11.31 -0.86 -9.24
N ARG A 191 11.74 0.29 -9.75
CA ARG A 191 12.31 0.39 -11.11
C ARG A 191 13.53 -0.51 -11.30
N TYR A 192 14.40 -0.57 -10.29
CA TYR A 192 15.57 -1.45 -10.32
C TYR A 192 15.17 -2.94 -10.29
N LEU A 193 14.24 -3.31 -9.42
CA LEU A 193 13.90 -4.71 -9.16
C LEU A 193 12.86 -5.30 -10.14
N LEU A 194 12.01 -4.49 -10.76
CA LEU A 194 10.96 -4.98 -11.65
C LEU A 194 11.51 -5.30 -13.03
N VAL A 195 10.97 -6.36 -13.64
CA VAL A 195 11.08 -6.59 -15.09
C VAL A 195 10.28 -5.53 -15.86
N PRO A 196 10.59 -5.26 -17.14
CA PRO A 196 9.75 -4.40 -17.98
C PRO A 196 8.30 -4.90 -18.04
N GLY A 197 7.33 -4.01 -17.86
CA GLY A 197 5.91 -4.34 -17.71
C GLY A 197 5.49 -4.80 -16.32
N GLY A 198 6.46 -5.03 -15.41
CA GLY A 198 6.19 -5.36 -14.01
C GLY A 198 5.59 -4.20 -13.24
N ARG A 199 4.84 -4.50 -12.18
CA ARG A 199 4.04 -3.50 -11.45
C ARG A 199 4.43 -3.32 -9.99
N LEU A 200 4.50 -2.06 -9.56
CA LEU A 200 4.54 -1.66 -8.16
C LEU A 200 3.13 -1.24 -7.72
N VAL A 201 2.61 -1.83 -6.65
CA VAL A 201 1.34 -1.45 -6.03
C VAL A 201 1.57 -1.12 -4.57
N PHE A 202 1.28 0.12 -4.17
CA PHE A 202 1.50 0.55 -2.79
C PHE A 202 0.50 1.61 -2.34
N PHE A 203 0.33 1.74 -1.03
CA PHE A 203 -0.45 2.82 -0.45
C PHE A 203 0.40 4.05 -0.13
N LEU A 204 -0.11 5.22 -0.52
CA LEU A 204 0.43 6.52 -0.19
C LEU A 204 -0.61 7.31 0.64
N PRO A 205 -0.38 7.58 1.93
CA PRO A 205 -1.30 8.38 2.72
C PRO A 205 -1.15 9.86 2.35
N THR A 206 -2.26 10.58 2.19
CA THR A 206 -2.28 11.97 1.74
C THR A 206 -3.29 12.77 2.54
N VAL A 207 -2.98 14.03 2.86
CA VAL A 207 -3.97 14.99 3.35
C VAL A 207 -4.91 15.33 2.19
N THR A 208 -6.22 15.26 2.42
CA THR A 208 -7.22 15.33 1.35
C THR A 208 -7.15 16.66 0.61
N ASP A 209 -7.08 17.76 1.36
CA ASP A 209 -7.14 19.13 0.81
C ASP A 209 -5.79 19.60 0.23
N ASP A 210 -4.68 18.99 0.65
CA ASP A 210 -3.33 19.35 0.18
C ASP A 210 -2.90 18.53 -1.05
N TYR A 211 -3.63 17.46 -1.39
CA TYR A 211 -3.17 16.52 -2.41
C TYR A 211 -3.15 17.12 -3.81
N ALA A 212 -2.04 16.94 -4.51
CA ALA A 212 -1.91 17.21 -5.93
C ALA A 212 -1.34 15.98 -6.68
N PRO A 213 -1.67 15.76 -7.97
CA PRO A 213 -1.09 14.66 -8.75
C PRO A 213 0.45 14.60 -8.76
N VAL A 214 1.09 15.77 -8.62
CA VAL A 214 2.56 15.91 -8.51
C VAL A 214 3.13 15.35 -7.20
N ASP A 215 2.28 15.02 -6.21
CA ASP A 215 2.70 14.36 -4.97
C ASP A 215 3.13 12.91 -5.19
N ILE A 216 2.70 12.28 -6.28
CA ILE A 216 3.12 10.92 -6.59
C ILE A 216 4.56 10.99 -7.10
N PRO A 217 5.52 10.24 -6.51
CA PRO A 217 6.90 10.29 -6.94
C PRO A 217 7.04 9.99 -8.43
N ASN A 218 7.69 10.92 -9.14
CA ASN A 218 8.04 10.73 -10.54
C ASN A 218 9.41 10.07 -10.63
N CYS A 219 9.53 9.02 -11.44
CA CYS A 219 10.77 8.31 -11.66
C CYS A 219 10.83 7.91 -13.14
N GLU A 220 11.87 8.33 -13.84
CA GLU A 220 12.08 7.96 -15.24
C GLU A 220 12.07 6.43 -15.41
N GLY A 221 11.32 5.94 -16.40
CA GLY A 221 11.13 4.51 -16.62
C GLY A 221 10.01 3.87 -15.80
N MET A 222 9.34 4.64 -14.93
CA MET A 222 8.13 4.23 -14.21
C MET A 222 6.94 5.10 -14.63
N ARG A 223 5.79 4.48 -14.87
CA ARG A 223 4.55 5.13 -15.30
C ARG A 223 3.43 4.87 -14.29
N LEU A 224 2.65 5.89 -13.95
CA LEU A 224 1.40 5.72 -13.19
C LEU A 224 0.35 5.02 -14.06
N VAL A 225 -0.22 3.92 -13.56
CA VAL A 225 -1.31 3.16 -14.20
C VAL A 225 -2.64 3.44 -13.54
N ALA A 226 -2.67 3.49 -12.20
CA ALA A 226 -3.89 3.74 -11.44
C ALA A 226 -3.61 4.50 -10.14
N ASN A 227 -4.60 5.28 -9.71
CA ASN A 227 -4.60 6.04 -8.46
C ASN A 227 -6.01 6.01 -7.88
N SER A 228 -6.21 5.19 -6.85
CA SER A 228 -7.53 4.98 -6.23
C SER A 228 -7.53 5.50 -4.80
N LEU A 229 -8.37 6.51 -4.52
CA LEU A 229 -8.49 7.09 -3.18
C LEU A 229 -9.40 6.25 -2.29
N GLN A 230 -8.90 5.86 -1.12
CA GLN A 230 -9.72 5.50 0.03
C GLN A 230 -9.77 6.70 0.99
N ASN A 231 -10.92 7.36 1.05
CA ASN A 231 -11.13 8.59 1.79
C ASN A 231 -11.53 8.31 3.25
N PHE A 232 -10.91 9.02 4.20
CA PHE A 232 -11.23 8.99 5.64
C PHE A 232 -11.57 10.39 6.19
N GLY A 233 -12.01 11.32 5.34
CA GLY A 233 -12.33 12.71 5.67
C GLY A 233 -11.14 13.63 5.41
N LYS A 234 -10.51 14.13 6.48
CA LYS A 234 -9.37 15.07 6.39
C LYS A 234 -8.11 14.47 5.73
N TRP A 235 -8.03 13.15 5.70
CA TRP A 235 -6.96 12.43 5.03
C TRP A 235 -7.54 11.21 4.32
N GLY A 236 -6.76 10.68 3.38
CA GLY A 236 -7.04 9.42 2.73
C GLY A 236 -5.75 8.65 2.48
N ARG A 237 -5.87 7.43 2.00
CA ARG A 237 -4.75 6.71 1.41
C ARG A 237 -5.06 6.38 -0.04
N ARG A 238 -4.07 6.58 -0.89
CA ARG A 238 -4.17 6.35 -2.32
C ARG A 238 -3.49 5.05 -2.65
N LEU A 239 -4.22 4.13 -3.25
CA LEU A 239 -3.66 2.93 -3.82
C LEU A 239 -3.06 3.31 -5.17
N ILE A 240 -1.73 3.38 -5.21
CA ILE A 240 -0.94 3.75 -6.38
C ILE A 240 -0.47 2.48 -7.08
N THR A 241 -0.79 2.36 -8.37
CA THR A 241 -0.21 1.34 -9.25
C THR A 241 0.71 2.01 -10.24
N MET A 242 1.98 1.61 -10.26
CA MET A 242 2.96 2.03 -11.24
C MET A 242 3.48 0.82 -12.03
N GLU A 243 3.89 1.03 -13.27
CA GLU A 243 4.44 0.01 -14.14
C GLU A 243 5.81 0.46 -14.66
N LYS A 244 6.78 -0.46 -14.68
CA LYS A 244 8.06 -0.21 -15.34
C LYS A 244 7.86 -0.19 -16.85
N SER A 245 7.87 0.99 -17.44
CA SER A 245 7.54 1.20 -18.86
C SER A 245 8.73 1.00 -19.79
N THR A 246 9.95 1.00 -19.26
CA THR A 246 11.20 0.91 -20.04
C THR A 246 11.85 -0.47 -19.95
N LYS A 247 12.65 -0.78 -20.96
CA LYS A 247 13.55 -1.94 -21.01
C LYS A 247 14.98 -1.61 -20.56
N GLU A 248 15.27 -0.34 -20.33
CA GLU A 248 16.58 0.12 -19.88
C GLU A 248 16.90 -0.44 -18.49
N GLU A 249 18.17 -0.80 -18.31
CA GLU A 249 18.72 -1.18 -17.01
C GLU A 249 19.18 0.08 -16.28
N TYR A 250 18.81 0.19 -15.01
CA TYR A 250 19.24 1.29 -14.14
C TYR A 250 20.18 0.75 -13.06
N PRO A 251 21.13 1.57 -12.57
CA PRO A 251 21.96 1.17 -11.45
C PRO A 251 21.11 0.95 -10.20
N ALA A 252 21.65 0.16 -9.26
CA ALA A 252 21.05 0.01 -7.94
C ALA A 252 20.90 1.40 -7.28
N PRO A 253 19.74 1.69 -6.66
CA PRO A 253 19.48 3.00 -6.07
C PRO A 253 20.39 3.29 -4.88
N THR A 254 20.85 4.54 -4.77
CA THR A 254 21.66 5.03 -3.65
C THR A 254 20.76 5.78 -2.67
N PHE A 255 20.26 5.07 -1.66
CA PHE A 255 19.30 5.66 -0.72
C PHE A 255 19.92 6.70 0.21
N GLY A 256 19.17 7.75 0.51
CA GLY A 256 19.50 8.69 1.59
C GLY A 256 20.44 9.83 1.22
N LEU A 257 20.67 10.08 -0.07
CA LEU A 257 21.04 11.41 -0.54
C LEU A 257 19.82 12.33 -0.41
N GLU A 258 20.02 13.59 -0.03
CA GLU A 258 18.94 14.57 -0.03
C GLU A 258 18.34 14.61 -1.44
N GLN A 259 17.07 14.20 -1.55
CA GLN A 259 16.35 14.26 -2.82
C GLN A 259 16.40 15.70 -3.32
N HIS A 260 16.68 15.85 -4.61
CA HIS A 260 16.67 17.13 -5.31
C HIS A 260 15.52 17.99 -4.81
N ALA A 261 15.81 19.24 -4.46
CA ALA A 261 14.83 20.21 -3.98
C ALA A 261 13.67 20.31 -4.99
N ASN A 262 12.63 19.51 -4.79
CA ASN A 262 11.39 19.65 -5.54
C ASN A 262 10.81 21.01 -5.15
N LYS A 263 10.41 21.80 -6.16
CA LYS A 263 9.74 23.08 -5.94
C LYS A 263 8.42 22.91 -5.16
N HIS A 264 7.85 21.71 -5.19
CA HIS A 264 6.61 21.34 -4.53
C HIS A 264 6.86 20.48 -3.29
N VAL A 265 6.15 20.78 -2.20
CA VAL A 265 6.16 19.99 -0.98
C VAL A 265 5.01 18.99 -1.03
N PRO A 266 5.27 17.67 -1.06
CA PRO A 266 4.20 16.70 -1.19
C PRO A 266 3.24 16.68 0.00
N ALA A 267 1.95 16.40 -0.22
CA ALA A 267 0.93 16.34 0.84
C ALA A 267 1.26 15.35 1.98
N HIS A 268 2.09 14.35 1.68
CA HIS A 268 2.51 13.30 2.59
C HIS A 268 3.81 13.63 3.36
N LYS A 269 4.44 14.80 3.12
CA LYS A 269 5.57 15.27 3.91
C LYS A 269 5.12 15.59 5.34
N ASN A 270 5.88 15.13 6.33
CA ASN A 270 5.56 15.25 7.76
C ASN A 270 4.15 14.73 8.12
N PHE A 271 3.64 13.75 7.37
CA PHE A 271 2.27 13.24 7.52
C PHE A 271 1.97 12.78 8.94
N ARG A 272 2.94 12.13 9.61
CA ARG A 272 2.82 11.70 11.01
C ARG A 272 2.42 12.86 11.92
N ASP A 273 3.12 13.98 11.83
CA ASP A 273 2.89 15.13 12.71
C ASP A 273 1.54 15.78 12.41
N LYS A 274 1.20 15.93 11.12
CA LYS A 274 -0.11 16.42 10.68
C LYS A 274 -1.25 15.54 11.23
N TYR A 275 -1.08 14.22 11.19
CA TYR A 275 -2.06 13.25 11.69
C TYR A 275 -2.30 13.43 13.20
N PHE A 276 -1.24 13.49 14.01
CA PHE A 276 -1.36 13.66 15.47
C PHE A 276 -1.85 15.06 15.88
N LYS A 277 -1.63 16.08 15.03
CA LYS A 277 -2.23 17.43 15.18
C LYS A 277 -3.68 17.53 14.68
N GLY A 278 -4.25 16.45 14.14
CA GLY A 278 -5.64 16.45 13.62
C GLY A 278 -5.83 17.30 12.36
N PHE A 279 -4.75 17.52 11.59
CA PHE A 279 -4.74 18.32 10.36
C PHE A 279 -5.27 19.74 10.54
N ARG A 280 -4.99 20.38 11.69
CA ARG A 280 -5.23 21.82 11.89
C ARG A 280 -4.18 22.61 11.10
N LYS A 281 -4.57 23.74 10.49
CA LYS A 281 -3.63 24.66 9.85
C LYS A 281 -2.85 25.40 10.94
N ASP A 282 -1.57 25.67 10.71
CA ASP A 282 -0.71 26.35 11.71
C ASP A 282 -1.19 27.80 12.01
N ASP A 283 -2.14 28.34 11.25
CA ASP A 283 -2.77 29.65 11.49
C ASP A 283 -3.90 29.64 12.55
N GLU A 284 -4.29 28.48 13.09
CA GLU A 284 -5.27 28.35 14.18
C GLU A 284 -4.59 28.21 15.57
N VAL A 285 -3.53 28.99 15.82
CA VAL A 285 -3.00 29.16 17.18
C VAL A 285 -3.77 30.30 17.84
N ASP A 286 -4.56 29.93 18.86
CA ASP A 286 -5.44 30.77 19.69
C ASP A 286 -4.93 32.21 19.93
N THR A 287 -5.59 33.19 19.32
CA THR A 287 -5.64 34.59 19.80
C THR A 287 -6.71 34.72 20.89
N ASN A 288 -6.66 33.89 21.93
CA ASN A 288 -7.55 33.96 23.09
C ASN A 288 -6.78 33.72 24.39
N MET A 289 -5.79 34.57 24.66
CA MET A 289 -5.36 34.87 26.02
C MET A 289 -4.98 36.35 26.08
N ASP A 290 -5.97 37.22 26.18
CA ASP A 290 -5.83 38.55 26.78
C ASP A 290 -7.22 38.99 27.25
N GLY A 291 -7.50 38.83 28.55
CA GLY A 291 -8.79 39.20 29.11
C GLY A 291 -8.92 38.91 30.59
N VAL A 292 -8.70 39.96 31.39
CA VAL A 292 -9.11 40.13 32.80
C VAL A 292 -8.10 39.64 33.85
N GLY A 293 -7.05 40.44 34.04
CA GLY A 293 -6.45 40.66 35.36
C GLY A 293 -7.16 41.84 36.03
N THR A 294 -7.99 41.57 37.04
CA THR A 294 -8.53 42.60 37.95
C THR A 294 -7.45 43.03 38.93
N SER A 295 -7.17 44.34 38.95
CA SER A 295 -6.45 45.04 40.00
C SER A 295 -7.42 45.49 41.10
N ASN A 296 -6.94 45.34 42.35
CA ASN A 296 -7.47 45.81 43.65
C ASN A 296 -8.66 45.06 44.27
#